data_AF-A0A7I4YCW5-F1
#
_entry.id   AF-A0A7I4YCW5-F1
#
_cell.length_a   1.000
_cell.length_b   1.000
_cell.length_c   1.000
_cell.angle_alpha   90.00
_cell.angle_beta   90.00
_cell.angle_gamma   90.00
#
_symmetry.space_group_name_H-M   'P 1'
#
loop_
_entity.id
_entity.type
_entity.pdbx_description
1 polymer ?
#
loop_
_entity_poly.entity_id
_entity_poly.type
_entity_poly.pdbx_seq_one_letter_code
_entity_poly.pdbx_strand_id
1 'polypeptide(L)'
;MLRPYALLLLLPASLGFIVLPYIQIDYAHYFRLAQCQAKCTEKYGVLTIRHLLDGSTEEFLDIRNPECEACESGCHQHRRLHGKGHRGRVNSPFNNGLRFWAESSADSAQAGSAVMSSVQLVCQNPIVDDEYGETVEAFVSISLLRPSGPSRYVIRWRQRSQLLGNRDEAQWITASVEPGTFFKVRGLIPGVQYSFMVTAVGPSGRLGNTITSPWTEISTSATVKAPTPPLTLKNGYNTDRGVIAQLEWPRTPQDSCYYKLQLSNSSSQTNRDVELDASFSILLPYLEFDSDYTVSLAAVSADKLQTSKTITSHFKSLPCKDIHGRGSLQCAPEPVSDLAITVRPNGTGLITWTPSADSQNILFYQVVYHALEHGIGCRVRKETVNVKAIVNFAEVTFPGQQCEYVVRVINYDLIGRDASTEARIRVEPSPPLHVKFIVRPEVVTIAACLVFLPFALLLLFCRHRRCPHRVMEKHPKLTEYV
;
A
#
# COMPACT_ATOMS: atom_id res chain seq x y z
N MET A 1 -29.70 -12.40 14.26
CA MET A 1 -30.24 -11.26 13.50
C MET A 1 -29.21 -10.15 13.51
N LEU A 2 -28.34 -10.08 12.48
CA LEU A 2 -27.39 -8.98 12.31
C LEU A 2 -27.68 -8.34 10.94
N ARG A 3 -28.12 -7.08 10.96
CA ARG A 3 -28.29 -6.25 9.76
C ARG A 3 -26.90 -5.84 9.25
N PRO A 4 -26.58 -6.01 7.96
CA PRO A 4 -25.43 -5.34 7.38
C PRO A 4 -25.79 -3.86 7.16
N TYR A 5 -25.08 -2.95 7.81
CA TYR A 5 -25.09 -1.54 7.44
C TYR A 5 -24.30 -1.41 6.13
N ALA A 6 -25.02 -1.37 5.00
CA ALA A 6 -24.48 -0.90 3.75
C ALA A 6 -24.22 0.60 3.89
N LEU A 7 -22.97 0.97 4.19
CA LEU A 7 -22.50 2.35 4.10
C LEU A 7 -22.41 2.71 2.62
N LEU A 8 -23.50 3.25 2.07
CA LEU A 8 -23.49 3.90 0.76
C LEU A 8 -22.72 5.21 0.92
N LEU A 9 -21.43 5.20 0.62
CA LEU A 9 -20.65 6.41 0.38
C LEU A 9 -21.21 7.07 -0.88
N LEU A 10 -22.06 8.07 -0.70
CA LEU A 10 -22.44 9.00 -1.77
C LEU A 10 -21.19 9.81 -2.13
N LEU A 11 -20.47 9.38 -3.18
CA LEU A 11 -19.42 10.17 -3.80
C LEU A 11 -19.99 11.52 -4.21
N PRO A 12 -19.41 12.65 -3.80
CA PRO A 12 -19.81 13.95 -4.31
C PRO A 12 -19.49 13.98 -5.81
N ALA A 13 -20.52 14.09 -6.65
CA ALA A 13 -20.30 14.42 -8.05
C ALA A 13 -19.52 15.74 -8.10
N SER A 14 -18.28 15.68 -8.59
CA SER A 14 -17.48 16.87 -8.86
C SER A 14 -18.26 17.76 -9.82
N LEU A 15 -18.61 18.98 -9.40
CA LEU A 15 -19.11 20.01 -10.30
C LEU A 15 -18.05 20.25 -11.39
N GLY A 16 -18.50 20.53 -12.61
CA GLY A 16 -17.61 20.69 -13.75
C GLY A 16 -18.23 21.47 -14.89
N PHE A 17 -17.40 21.84 -15.86
CA PHE A 17 -17.80 22.62 -17.03
C PHE A 17 -17.30 22.01 -18.34
N ILE A 18 -17.93 22.39 -19.45
CA ILE A 18 -17.55 21.97 -20.81
C ILE A 18 -16.73 23.08 -21.47
N VAL A 19 -15.63 22.72 -22.09
CA VAL A 19 -14.76 23.61 -22.88
C VAL A 19 -15.43 23.89 -24.22
N LEU A 20 -15.79 25.16 -24.46
CA LEU A 20 -16.47 25.60 -25.68
C LEU A 20 -15.61 26.65 -26.39
N PRO A 21 -14.99 26.34 -27.55
CA PRO A 21 -13.95 27.17 -28.15
C PRO A 21 -14.40 28.52 -28.72
N TYR A 22 -15.72 28.73 -28.87
CA TYR A 22 -16.26 29.92 -29.56
C TYR A 22 -17.06 30.87 -28.66
N ILE A 23 -17.20 30.58 -27.37
CA ILE A 23 -17.98 31.43 -26.46
C ILE A 23 -17.03 32.31 -25.67
N GLN A 24 -16.87 33.56 -26.09
CA GLN A 24 -16.15 34.56 -25.31
C GLN A 24 -17.07 35.10 -24.21
N ILE A 25 -16.90 34.60 -22.98
CA ILE A 25 -17.68 35.07 -21.84
C ILE A 25 -16.93 36.16 -21.07
N ASP A 26 -17.66 37.21 -20.69
CA ASP A 26 -17.13 38.38 -19.99
C ASP A 26 -16.56 38.00 -18.62
N TYR A 27 -15.25 38.21 -18.45
CA TYR A 27 -14.55 38.00 -17.20
C TYR A 27 -15.12 38.85 -16.06
N ALA A 28 -15.50 40.11 -16.34
CA ALA A 28 -16.03 41.02 -15.33
C ALA A 28 -17.34 40.48 -14.73
N HIS A 29 -18.19 39.90 -15.58
CA HIS A 29 -19.41 39.23 -15.15
C HIS A 29 -19.13 38.06 -14.20
N TYR A 30 -18.22 37.15 -14.57
CA TYR A 30 -17.89 35.97 -13.76
C TYR A 30 -17.17 36.32 -12.47
N PHE A 31 -16.33 37.35 -12.48
CA PHE A 31 -15.71 37.87 -11.27
C PHE A 31 -16.77 38.39 -10.30
N ARG A 32 -17.71 39.20 -10.79
CA ARG A 32 -18.82 39.73 -9.99
C ARG A 32 -19.72 38.61 -9.45
N LEU A 33 -19.99 37.60 -10.27
CA LEU A 33 -20.73 36.40 -9.88
C LEU A 33 -20.02 35.65 -8.76
N ALA A 34 -18.71 35.40 -8.92
CA ALA A 34 -17.90 34.74 -7.92
C ALA A 34 -17.88 35.49 -6.58
N GLN A 35 -17.75 36.82 -6.61
CA GLN A 35 -17.84 37.64 -5.41
C GLN A 35 -19.23 37.58 -4.75
N CYS A 36 -20.31 37.59 -5.55
CA CYS A 36 -21.67 37.44 -5.04
C CYS A 36 -21.89 36.08 -4.38
N GLN A 37 -21.47 35.00 -5.05
CA GLN A 37 -21.56 33.63 -4.53
C GLN A 37 -20.68 33.44 -3.28
N ALA A 38 -19.50 34.06 -3.22
CA ALA A 38 -18.65 34.08 -2.03
C ALA A 38 -19.37 34.72 -0.82
N LYS A 39 -20.06 35.86 -1.00
CA LYS A 39 -20.89 36.48 0.06
C LYS A 39 -22.06 35.58 0.48
N CYS A 40 -22.69 34.87 -0.46
CA CYS A 40 -23.71 33.87 -0.14
C CYS A 40 -23.13 32.74 0.71
N THR A 41 -21.95 32.20 0.35
CA THR A 41 -21.26 31.15 1.11
C THR A 41 -20.80 31.64 2.47
N GLU A 42 -20.36 32.89 2.61
CA GLU A 42 -20.02 33.48 3.90
C GLU A 42 -21.23 33.55 4.84
N LYS A 43 -22.41 33.87 4.30
CA LYS A 43 -23.63 34.03 5.10
C LYS A 43 -24.39 32.73 5.36
N TYR A 44 -24.42 31.82 4.39
CA TYR A 44 -25.28 30.64 4.37
C TYR A 44 -24.51 29.32 4.23
N GLY A 45 -23.19 29.37 4.05
CA GLY A 45 -22.37 28.16 3.98
C GLY A 45 -22.28 27.49 5.35
N VAL A 46 -22.31 26.15 5.34
CA VAL A 46 -22.19 25.34 6.56
C VAL A 46 -20.81 24.71 6.59
N LEU A 47 -20.06 24.90 7.67
CA LEU A 47 -18.75 24.28 7.80
C LEU A 47 -18.89 22.75 7.90
N THR A 48 -18.29 22.04 6.94
CA THR A 48 -18.39 20.60 6.80
C THR A 48 -16.99 20.02 6.56
N ILE A 49 -16.79 18.78 7.01
CA ILE A 49 -15.55 18.03 6.80
C ILE A 49 -15.80 16.94 5.76
N ARG A 50 -14.91 16.81 4.77
CA ARG A 50 -14.85 15.65 3.88
C ARG A 50 -13.57 14.86 4.09
N HIS A 51 -13.66 13.54 3.91
CA HIS A 51 -12.50 12.65 3.92
C HIS A 51 -11.98 12.45 2.50
N LEU A 52 -10.68 12.60 2.33
CA LEU A 52 -9.98 12.34 1.07
C LEU A 52 -9.47 10.90 1.02
N LEU A 53 -9.02 10.47 -0.17
CA LEU A 53 -8.55 9.11 -0.43
C LEU A 53 -7.33 8.75 0.41
N ASP A 54 -6.42 9.69 0.67
CA ASP A 54 -5.25 9.47 1.54
C ASP A 54 -5.60 9.37 3.04
N GLY A 55 -6.87 9.57 3.37
CA GLY A 55 -7.43 9.51 4.70
C GLY A 55 -7.43 10.82 5.46
N SER A 56 -6.82 11.88 4.91
CA SER A 56 -6.86 13.23 5.46
C SER A 56 -8.27 13.81 5.39
N THR A 57 -8.47 14.90 6.11
CA THR A 57 -9.73 15.63 6.16
C THR A 57 -9.54 17.03 5.62
N GLU A 58 -10.48 17.47 4.79
CA GLU A 58 -10.55 18.83 4.30
C GLU A 58 -11.82 19.50 4.85
N GLU A 59 -11.64 20.65 5.50
CA GLU A 59 -12.72 21.53 5.91
C GLU A 59 -13.13 22.43 4.75
N PHE A 60 -14.43 22.48 4.46
CA PHE A 60 -14.98 23.35 3.42
C PHE A 60 -16.36 23.86 3.85
N LEU A 61 -16.80 24.95 3.21
CA LEU A 61 -18.15 25.47 3.40
C LEU A 61 -19.08 24.76 2.41
N ASP A 62 -19.96 23.91 2.91
CA ASP A 62 -20.97 23.25 2.10
C ASP A 62 -22.06 24.24 1.69
N ILE A 63 -22.24 24.31 0.37
CA ILE A 63 -23.18 25.21 -0.30
C ILE A 63 -24.43 24.48 -0.76
N ARG A 64 -24.50 23.15 -0.62
CA ARG A 64 -25.65 22.31 -0.98
C ARG A 64 -26.75 22.37 0.08
N ASN A 65 -27.16 23.59 0.39
CA ASN A 65 -28.24 23.87 1.31
C ASN A 65 -29.22 24.87 0.65
N PRO A 66 -30.53 24.77 0.96
CA PRO A 66 -31.56 25.51 0.23
C PRO A 66 -31.44 27.03 0.40
N GLU A 67 -30.84 27.51 1.50
CA GLU A 67 -30.64 28.94 1.72
C GLU A 67 -29.51 29.50 0.86
N CYS A 68 -28.39 28.79 0.77
CA CYS A 68 -27.27 29.15 -0.09
C CYS A 68 -27.67 29.06 -1.57
N GLU A 69 -28.34 27.98 -2.00
CA GLU A 69 -28.85 27.83 -3.36
C GLU A 69 -29.84 28.94 -3.76
N ALA A 70 -30.73 29.33 -2.85
CA ALA A 70 -31.64 30.45 -3.08
C ALA A 70 -30.89 31.78 -3.18
N CYS A 71 -29.84 32.00 -2.37
CA CYS A 71 -28.98 33.17 -2.46
C CYS A 71 -28.21 33.22 -3.79
N GLU A 72 -27.57 32.13 -4.20
CA GLU A 72 -26.86 32.04 -5.47
C GLU A 72 -27.80 32.25 -6.67
N SER A 73 -29.03 31.70 -6.60
CA SER A 73 -30.07 31.95 -7.59
C SER A 73 -30.38 33.45 -7.76
N GLY A 74 -30.31 34.23 -6.68
CA GLY A 74 -30.41 35.69 -6.70
C GLY A 74 -29.25 36.34 -7.45
N CYS A 75 -28.02 35.86 -7.26
CA CYS A 75 -26.84 36.33 -8.03
C CYS A 75 -27.02 36.11 -9.54
N HIS A 76 -27.60 34.99 -9.96
CA HIS A 76 -27.84 34.69 -11.38
C HIS A 76 -29.01 35.50 -12.00
N GLN A 77 -30.06 35.80 -11.24
CA GLN A 77 -31.29 36.43 -11.75
C GLN A 77 -31.30 37.98 -11.69
N HIS A 78 -30.16 38.62 -11.45
CA HIS A 78 -30.03 40.08 -11.27
C HIS A 78 -30.65 40.95 -12.37
N ARG A 79 -30.76 40.46 -13.62
CA ARG A 79 -31.40 41.21 -14.73
C ARG A 79 -32.91 41.41 -14.56
N ARG A 80 -33.59 40.63 -13.69
CA ARG A 80 -35.05 40.72 -13.49
C ARG A 80 -35.49 41.89 -12.59
N LEU A 81 -34.56 42.58 -11.94
CA LEU A 81 -34.87 43.73 -11.06
C LEU A 81 -35.39 44.97 -11.82
N HIS A 82 -35.08 45.12 -13.10
CA HIS A 82 -35.56 46.26 -13.90
C HIS A 82 -37.03 46.14 -14.34
N GLY A 83 -37.68 44.99 -14.14
CA GLY A 83 -39.07 44.76 -14.53
C GLY A 83 -39.94 44.33 -13.34
N LYS A 84 -40.64 45.30 -12.73
CA LYS A 84 -41.62 45.15 -11.63
C LYS A 84 -41.04 44.66 -10.30
N GLY A 85 -41.08 45.57 -9.31
CA GLY A 85 -40.68 45.31 -7.93
C GLY A 85 -41.32 44.05 -7.35
N HIS A 86 -40.48 43.08 -7.02
CA HIS A 86 -40.89 41.87 -6.33
C HIS A 86 -41.35 42.24 -4.91
N ARG A 87 -42.66 42.12 -4.66
CA ARG A 87 -43.27 42.25 -3.32
C ARG A 87 -43.02 40.96 -2.51
N GLY A 88 -41.76 40.60 -2.32
CA GLY A 88 -41.31 39.50 -1.47
C GLY A 88 -40.77 39.99 -0.14
N ARG A 89 -40.79 39.12 0.87
CA ARG A 89 -40.24 39.35 2.22
C ARG A 89 -38.83 39.96 2.14
N VAL A 90 -38.62 41.14 2.75
CA VAL A 90 -37.39 41.95 2.64
C VAL A 90 -36.11 41.18 3.01
N ASN A 91 -36.22 40.16 3.86
CA ASN A 91 -35.12 39.31 4.31
C ASN A 91 -35.27 37.85 3.84
N SER A 92 -35.19 37.59 2.54
CA SER A 92 -35.05 36.23 1.99
C SER A 92 -33.62 35.98 1.48
N PRO A 93 -33.11 34.74 1.49
CA PRO A 93 -31.80 34.43 0.92
C PRO A 93 -31.65 34.88 -0.53
N PHE A 94 -32.70 34.70 -1.35
CA PHE A 94 -32.74 35.20 -2.73
C PHE A 94 -32.55 36.72 -2.85
N ASN A 95 -33.23 37.50 -2.00
CA ASN A 95 -33.08 38.96 -1.99
C ASN A 95 -31.67 39.38 -1.52
N ASN A 96 -31.05 38.61 -0.62
CA ASN A 96 -29.64 38.83 -0.26
C ASN A 96 -28.72 38.59 -1.45
N GLY A 97 -28.95 37.55 -2.26
CA GLY A 97 -28.21 37.33 -3.51
C GLY A 97 -28.30 38.50 -4.49
N LEU A 98 -29.51 39.02 -4.72
CA LEU A 98 -29.72 40.20 -5.56
C LEU A 98 -28.97 41.45 -5.03
N ARG A 99 -28.99 41.65 -3.70
CA ARG A 99 -28.26 42.74 -3.04
C ARG A 99 -26.75 42.55 -3.15
N PHE A 100 -26.24 41.36 -2.86
CA PHE A 100 -24.82 41.04 -2.95
C PHE A 100 -24.30 41.23 -4.38
N TRP A 101 -25.09 40.86 -5.38
CA TRP A 101 -24.76 41.16 -6.78
C TRP A 101 -24.57 42.66 -6.99
N ALA A 102 -25.52 43.49 -6.53
CA ALA A 102 -25.45 44.94 -6.65
C ALA A 102 -24.19 45.53 -5.98
N GLU A 103 -23.77 44.97 -4.84
CA GLU A 103 -22.57 45.36 -4.10
C GLU A 103 -21.25 44.82 -4.68
N SER A 104 -21.29 43.76 -5.48
CA SER A 104 -20.09 43.17 -6.09
C SER A 104 -19.59 43.98 -7.28
N SER A 105 -18.26 44.05 -7.45
CA SER A 105 -17.59 44.81 -8.51
C SER A 105 -16.41 44.05 -9.11
N ALA A 106 -16.29 44.08 -10.44
CA ALA A 106 -15.16 43.50 -11.17
C ALA A 106 -13.85 44.29 -10.98
N ASP A 107 -13.95 45.58 -10.65
CA ASP A 107 -12.82 46.46 -10.41
C ASP A 107 -12.32 46.41 -8.95
N SER A 108 -12.82 45.45 -8.17
CA SER A 108 -12.37 45.26 -6.79
C SER A 108 -10.87 44.99 -6.77
N ALA A 109 -10.10 45.92 -6.20
CA ALA A 109 -8.66 45.80 -6.02
C ALA A 109 -8.32 44.52 -5.24
N GLN A 110 -7.05 44.10 -5.31
CA GLN A 110 -6.55 42.97 -4.53
C GLN A 110 -6.77 43.23 -3.03
N ALA A 111 -7.80 42.58 -2.48
CA ALA A 111 -8.27 42.82 -1.12
C ALA A 111 -7.67 41.82 -0.12
N GLY A 112 -7.10 40.71 -0.61
CA GLY A 112 -6.56 39.64 0.23
C GLY A 112 -5.19 39.12 -0.19
N SER A 113 -4.49 38.50 0.74
CA SER A 113 -3.22 37.79 0.48
C SER A 113 -3.47 36.50 -0.32
N ALA A 114 -2.44 36.01 -1.00
CA ALA A 114 -2.52 34.80 -1.82
C ALA A 114 -3.01 33.58 -1.02
N VAL A 115 -3.92 32.81 -1.62
CA VAL A 115 -4.48 31.58 -1.04
C VAL A 115 -4.11 30.34 -1.84
N MET A 116 -3.74 30.49 -3.12
CA MET A 116 -3.38 29.40 -4.02
C MET A 116 -1.85 29.34 -4.22
N SER A 117 -1.30 28.15 -4.44
CA SER A 117 0.11 27.92 -4.77
C SER A 117 0.30 27.46 -6.22
N SER A 118 -0.54 26.56 -6.71
CA SER A 118 -0.44 26.00 -8.06
C SER A 118 -1.81 25.54 -8.57
N VAL A 119 -1.90 25.39 -9.89
CA VAL A 119 -3.02 24.71 -10.57
C VAL A 119 -2.45 23.71 -11.56
N GLN A 120 -3.00 22.51 -11.60
CA GLN A 120 -2.53 21.43 -12.46
C GLN A 120 -3.67 20.52 -12.90
N LEU A 121 -3.55 19.98 -14.11
CA LEU A 121 -4.37 18.88 -14.59
C LEU A 121 -3.83 17.59 -13.95
N VAL A 122 -4.69 16.85 -13.26
CA VAL A 122 -4.31 15.71 -12.42
C VAL A 122 -4.36 14.40 -13.22
N CYS A 123 -5.42 14.23 -14.02
CA CYS A 123 -5.72 13.01 -14.74
C CYS A 123 -6.70 13.33 -15.88
N GLN A 124 -6.84 12.40 -16.82
CA GLN A 124 -7.80 12.51 -17.92
C GLN A 124 -8.31 11.15 -18.40
N ASN A 125 -9.53 11.14 -18.96
CA ASN A 125 -10.15 9.97 -19.55
C ASN A 125 -10.83 10.30 -20.88
N PRO A 126 -10.63 9.47 -21.92
CA PRO A 126 -11.40 9.59 -23.14
C PRO A 126 -12.88 9.28 -22.85
N ILE A 127 -13.75 10.06 -23.50
CA ILE A 127 -15.20 9.91 -23.50
C ILE A 127 -15.68 10.00 -24.94
N VAL A 128 -16.57 9.08 -25.32
CA VAL A 128 -17.38 9.23 -26.52
C VAL A 128 -18.66 9.95 -26.09
N ASP A 129 -18.79 11.20 -26.52
CA ASP A 129 -19.97 12.02 -26.27
C ASP A 129 -20.86 12.01 -27.53
N ASP A 130 -22.16 11.78 -27.34
CA ASP A 130 -23.12 11.67 -28.46
C ASP A 130 -23.27 12.99 -29.24
N GLU A 131 -23.02 14.15 -28.61
CA GLU A 131 -23.16 15.48 -29.20
C GLU A 131 -21.82 16.00 -29.74
N TYR A 132 -20.71 15.74 -29.04
CA TYR A 132 -19.39 16.31 -29.35
C TYR A 132 -18.39 15.32 -29.94
N GLY A 133 -18.74 14.03 -30.06
CA GLY A 133 -17.88 12.98 -30.58
C GLY A 133 -16.79 12.55 -29.57
N GLU A 134 -15.61 12.19 -30.08
CA GLU A 134 -14.47 11.82 -29.23
C GLU A 134 -13.91 13.03 -28.48
N THR A 135 -14.19 13.08 -27.18
CA THR A 135 -13.71 14.14 -26.28
C THR A 135 -12.96 13.55 -25.10
N VAL A 136 -12.33 14.41 -24.31
CA VAL A 136 -11.67 14.01 -23.08
C VAL A 136 -12.26 14.78 -21.92
N GLU A 137 -12.53 14.06 -20.82
CA GLU A 137 -12.70 14.69 -19.51
C GLU A 137 -11.42 14.65 -18.70
N ALA A 138 -11.21 15.65 -17.87
CA ALA A 138 -10.03 15.75 -17.02
C ALA A 138 -10.38 16.38 -15.67
N PHE A 139 -9.58 16.06 -14.65
CA PHE A 139 -9.65 16.74 -13.35
C PHE A 139 -8.55 17.76 -13.22
N VAL A 140 -8.93 18.92 -12.69
CA VAL A 140 -8.02 20.00 -12.37
C VAL A 140 -8.04 20.23 -10.87
N SER A 141 -6.85 20.34 -10.30
CA SER A 141 -6.65 20.58 -8.87
C SER A 141 -5.92 21.90 -8.64
N ILE A 142 -6.39 22.65 -7.66
CA ILE A 142 -5.81 23.88 -7.14
C ILE A 142 -5.19 23.55 -5.79
N SER A 143 -3.87 23.70 -5.68
CA SER A 143 -3.19 23.58 -4.40
C SER A 143 -3.29 24.90 -3.63
N LEU A 144 -3.60 24.81 -2.34
CA LEU A 144 -3.74 25.97 -1.46
C LEU A 144 -2.50 26.18 -0.59
N LEU A 145 -2.14 27.43 -0.33
CA LEU A 145 -1.13 27.82 0.67
C LEU A 145 -1.70 27.85 2.08
N ARG A 146 -3.01 28.04 2.19
CA ARG A 146 -3.77 28.19 3.44
C ARG A 146 -5.27 28.00 3.16
N PRO A 147 -6.10 27.71 4.17
CA PRO A 147 -7.55 27.65 4.00
C PRO A 147 -8.09 28.93 3.34
N SER A 148 -8.93 28.77 2.32
CA SER A 148 -9.41 29.90 1.51
C SER A 148 -10.72 30.51 2.02
N GLY A 149 -11.37 29.92 3.03
CA GLY A 149 -12.64 30.42 3.57
C GLY A 149 -13.77 30.41 2.53
N PRO A 150 -14.73 31.37 2.57
CA PRO A 150 -15.83 31.47 1.60
C PRO A 150 -15.35 32.00 0.26
N SER A 151 -14.57 31.20 -0.46
CA SER A 151 -13.95 31.56 -1.74
C SER A 151 -14.63 30.89 -2.93
N ARG A 152 -14.51 31.53 -4.08
CA ARG A 152 -14.88 31.02 -5.40
C ARG A 152 -13.72 31.16 -6.38
N TYR A 153 -13.63 30.24 -7.33
CA TYR A 153 -12.51 30.18 -8.28
C TYR A 153 -13.02 30.46 -9.68
N VAL A 154 -12.65 31.61 -10.25
CA VAL A 154 -12.95 31.95 -11.64
C VAL A 154 -11.93 31.26 -12.53
N ILE A 155 -12.42 30.38 -13.40
CA ILE A 155 -11.59 29.57 -14.29
C ILE A 155 -11.59 30.16 -15.69
N ARG A 156 -10.39 30.41 -16.20
CA ARG A 156 -10.11 30.70 -17.60
C ARG A 156 -9.29 29.57 -18.18
N TRP A 157 -9.44 29.31 -19.47
CA TRP A 157 -8.62 28.34 -20.19
C TRP A 157 -8.20 28.92 -21.53
N ARG A 158 -7.13 28.35 -22.08
CA ARG A 158 -6.75 28.56 -23.48
C ARG A 158 -6.16 27.27 -24.01
N GLN A 159 -6.16 27.16 -25.33
CA GLN A 159 -5.60 26.03 -26.03
C GLN A 159 -4.54 26.45 -27.04
N ARG A 160 -3.66 25.52 -27.38
CA ARG A 160 -2.75 25.65 -28.51
C ARG A 160 -2.65 24.36 -29.28
N SER A 161 -2.52 24.47 -30.59
CA SER A 161 -2.28 23.35 -31.50
C SER A 161 -1.05 23.63 -32.36
N GLN A 162 -0.32 22.58 -32.71
CA GLN A 162 0.82 22.68 -33.62
C GLN A 162 0.40 22.14 -34.99
N LEU A 163 0.16 23.06 -35.94
CA LEU A 163 -0.21 22.72 -37.31
C LEU A 163 0.91 23.21 -38.24
N LEU A 164 1.50 22.29 -39.02
CA LEU A 164 2.53 22.60 -40.04
C LEU A 164 3.70 23.47 -39.54
N GLY A 165 4.14 23.28 -38.30
CA GLY A 165 5.27 24.01 -37.72
C GLY A 165 4.95 25.39 -37.13
N ASN A 166 3.75 25.93 -37.38
CA ASN A 166 3.26 27.13 -36.70
C ASN A 166 2.46 26.76 -35.44
N ARG A 167 2.72 27.48 -34.35
CA ARG A 167 1.94 27.38 -33.11
C ARG A 167 0.78 28.36 -33.19
N ASP A 168 -0.43 27.84 -33.24
CA ASP A 168 -1.64 28.64 -33.10
C ASP A 168 -2.07 28.59 -31.62
N GLU A 169 -2.04 29.75 -30.94
CA GLU A 169 -2.42 29.88 -29.54
C GLU A 169 -3.70 30.71 -29.42
N ALA A 170 -4.74 30.12 -28.83
CA ALA A 170 -6.00 30.79 -28.62
C ALA A 170 -5.91 31.85 -27.50
N GLN A 171 -6.81 32.85 -27.56
CA GLN A 171 -7.00 33.80 -26.46
C GLN A 171 -7.58 33.10 -25.22
N TRP A 172 -7.44 33.76 -24.07
CA TRP A 172 -8.05 33.29 -22.83
C TRP A 172 -9.57 33.38 -22.87
N ILE A 173 -10.24 32.26 -22.58
CA ILE A 173 -11.69 32.15 -22.50
C ILE A 173 -12.09 31.93 -21.05
N THR A 174 -13.03 32.74 -20.54
CA THR A 174 -13.66 32.54 -19.23
C THR A 174 -14.70 31.44 -19.33
N ALA A 175 -14.63 30.44 -18.45
CA ALA A 175 -15.50 29.27 -18.53
C ALA A 175 -16.48 29.16 -17.35
N SER A 176 -15.98 29.17 -16.12
CA SER A 176 -16.80 28.83 -14.96
C SER A 176 -16.39 29.57 -13.67
N VAL A 177 -17.29 29.49 -12.69
CA VAL A 177 -16.99 29.81 -11.29
C VAL A 177 -17.13 28.50 -10.50
N GLU A 178 -16.01 27.99 -9.98
CA GLU A 178 -16.00 26.76 -9.20
C GLU A 178 -16.05 27.04 -7.70
N PRO A 179 -16.82 26.26 -6.92
CA PRO A 179 -16.84 26.37 -5.45
C PRO A 179 -15.65 25.70 -4.76
N GLY A 180 -15.04 24.71 -5.42
CA GLY A 180 -14.00 23.86 -4.84
C GLY A 180 -12.64 24.02 -5.51
N THR A 181 -11.63 23.45 -4.85
CA THR A 181 -10.25 23.34 -5.33
C THR A 181 -10.04 22.20 -6.32
N PHE A 182 -11.01 21.31 -6.46
CA PHE A 182 -10.96 20.14 -7.34
C PHE A 182 -12.24 20.07 -8.16
N PHE A 183 -12.10 20.10 -9.49
CA PHE A 183 -13.24 20.19 -10.41
C PHE A 183 -13.00 19.45 -11.72
N LYS A 184 -14.10 19.09 -12.37
CA LYS A 184 -14.15 18.31 -13.62
C LYS A 184 -14.24 19.24 -14.83
N VAL A 185 -13.46 18.95 -15.87
CA VAL A 185 -13.46 19.66 -17.15
C VAL A 185 -13.80 18.67 -18.25
N ARG A 186 -14.72 19.02 -19.15
CA ARG A 186 -15.19 18.17 -20.26
C ARG A 186 -15.00 18.86 -21.60
N GLY A 187 -15.09 18.09 -22.70
CA GLY A 187 -15.00 18.64 -24.06
C GLY A 187 -13.57 19.02 -24.46
N LEU A 188 -12.56 18.44 -23.83
CA LEU A 188 -11.16 18.65 -24.23
C LEU A 188 -10.88 17.87 -25.52
N ILE A 189 -10.16 18.51 -26.45
CA ILE A 189 -9.88 17.93 -27.76
C ILE A 189 -8.59 17.10 -27.69
N PRO A 190 -8.62 15.81 -28.11
CA PRO A 190 -7.41 14.98 -28.20
C PRO A 190 -6.29 15.61 -29.03
N GLY A 191 -5.04 15.53 -28.56
CA GLY A 191 -3.86 16.06 -29.25
C GLY A 191 -3.65 17.59 -29.15
N VAL A 192 -4.57 18.28 -28.48
CA VAL A 192 -4.47 19.73 -28.21
C VAL A 192 -3.83 19.95 -26.84
N GLN A 193 -3.11 21.06 -26.68
CA GLN A 193 -2.53 21.44 -25.39
C GLN A 193 -3.35 22.53 -24.71
N TYR A 194 -3.66 22.35 -23.43
CA TYR A 194 -4.45 23.30 -22.64
C TYR A 194 -3.64 23.90 -21.49
N SER A 195 -3.99 25.14 -21.13
CA SER A 195 -3.49 25.82 -19.94
C SER A 195 -4.67 26.51 -19.25
N PHE A 196 -4.75 26.33 -17.93
CA PHE A 196 -5.80 26.86 -17.08
C PHE A 196 -5.28 28.02 -16.26
N MET A 197 -6.10 29.04 -16.09
CA MET A 197 -5.80 30.23 -15.33
C MET A 197 -6.89 30.46 -14.30
N VAL A 198 -6.50 30.48 -13.03
CA VAL A 198 -7.42 30.49 -11.89
C VAL A 198 -7.27 31.78 -11.10
N THR A 199 -8.39 32.43 -10.81
CA THR A 199 -8.46 33.58 -9.91
C THR A 199 -9.33 33.25 -8.70
N ALA A 200 -8.77 33.33 -7.49
CA ALA A 200 -9.52 33.19 -6.26
C ALA A 200 -10.23 34.51 -5.91
N VAL A 201 -11.51 34.42 -5.58
CA VAL A 201 -12.40 35.55 -5.27
C VAL A 201 -13.13 35.25 -3.97
N GLY A 202 -12.92 36.11 -2.98
CA GLY A 202 -13.65 36.08 -1.71
C GLY A 202 -14.76 37.14 -1.66
N PRO A 203 -15.45 37.28 -0.52
CA PRO A 203 -16.57 38.23 -0.37
C PRO A 203 -16.16 39.69 -0.60
N SER A 204 -14.91 40.02 -0.24
CA SER A 204 -14.32 41.35 -0.36
C SER A 204 -13.60 41.60 -1.69
N GLY A 205 -13.56 40.63 -2.61
CA GLY A 205 -12.89 40.75 -3.91
C GLY A 205 -11.74 39.74 -4.09
N ARG A 206 -10.74 40.12 -4.87
CA ARG A 206 -9.69 39.20 -5.33
C ARG A 206 -8.73 38.80 -4.20
N LEU A 207 -8.44 37.50 -4.10
CA LEU A 207 -7.52 36.91 -3.12
C LEU A 207 -6.18 36.57 -3.78
N GLY A 208 -5.25 37.52 -3.77
CA GLY A 208 -3.93 37.35 -4.35
C GLY A 208 -3.89 37.41 -5.89
N ASN A 209 -2.78 36.93 -6.44
CA ASN A 209 -2.56 36.89 -7.89
C ASN A 209 -3.28 35.70 -8.53
N THR A 210 -3.47 35.81 -9.85
CA THR A 210 -3.98 34.72 -10.67
C THR A 210 -2.86 33.73 -10.94
N ILE A 211 -3.16 32.44 -10.91
CA ILE A 211 -2.19 31.37 -11.14
C ILE A 211 -2.52 30.66 -12.45
N THR A 212 -1.48 30.32 -13.20
CA THR A 212 -1.60 29.63 -14.50
C THR A 212 -0.96 28.25 -14.40
N SER A 213 -1.64 27.24 -14.93
CA SER A 213 -1.13 25.87 -15.01
C SER A 213 -0.07 25.76 -16.12
N PRO A 214 0.85 24.79 -16.02
CA PRO A 214 1.65 24.41 -17.18
C PRO A 214 0.76 23.97 -18.35
N TRP A 215 1.31 24.06 -19.56
CA TRP A 215 0.68 23.48 -20.73
C TRP A 215 0.67 21.95 -20.62
N THR A 216 -0.51 21.35 -20.79
CA THR A 216 -0.69 19.90 -20.72
C THR A 216 -1.34 19.41 -22.00
N GLU A 217 -0.78 18.35 -22.57
CA GLU A 217 -1.29 17.72 -23.79
C GLU A 217 -2.34 16.66 -23.48
N ILE A 218 -3.45 16.74 -24.21
CA ILE A 218 -4.56 15.81 -24.09
C ILE A 218 -4.27 14.56 -24.91
N SER A 219 -4.45 13.40 -24.28
CA SER A 219 -4.16 12.11 -24.88
C SER A 219 -4.97 11.88 -26.15
N THR A 220 -4.31 11.41 -27.21
CA THR A 220 -4.94 10.95 -28.45
C THR A 220 -5.37 9.48 -28.39
N SER A 221 -4.99 8.75 -27.34
CA SER A 221 -5.40 7.36 -27.16
C SER A 221 -6.84 7.27 -26.71
N ALA A 222 -7.66 6.58 -27.50
CA ALA A 222 -9.02 6.16 -27.11
C ALA A 222 -9.00 5.03 -26.05
N THR A 223 -7.85 4.39 -25.82
CA THR A 223 -7.71 3.31 -24.83
C THR A 223 -7.16 3.81 -23.51
N VAL A 224 -7.65 3.21 -22.42
CA VAL A 224 -7.24 3.54 -21.05
C VAL A 224 -5.82 3.03 -20.78
N LYS A 225 -4.92 3.96 -20.48
CA LYS A 225 -3.53 3.65 -20.12
C LYS A 225 -3.47 2.94 -18.76
N ALA A 226 -2.75 1.82 -18.70
CA ALA A 226 -2.52 1.11 -17.45
C ALA A 226 -1.72 1.95 -16.45
N PRO A 227 -1.92 1.78 -15.13
CA PRO A 227 -1.17 2.54 -14.14
C PRO A 227 0.34 2.25 -14.26
N THR A 228 1.16 3.28 -14.05
CA THR A 228 2.61 3.17 -14.18
C THR A 228 3.21 2.48 -12.94
N PRO A 229 3.93 1.35 -13.07
CA PRO A 229 4.62 0.72 -11.95
C PRO A 229 5.86 1.52 -11.51
N PRO A 230 6.36 1.34 -10.27
CA PRO A 230 5.89 0.39 -9.24
C PRO A 230 4.75 0.97 -8.37
N LEU A 231 3.93 0.07 -7.80
CA LEU A 231 3.06 0.41 -6.66
C LEU A 231 3.90 0.42 -5.37
N THR A 232 3.99 1.57 -4.74
CA THR A 232 4.67 1.74 -3.44
C THR A 232 3.64 1.73 -2.31
N LEU A 233 3.89 0.92 -1.29
CA LEU A 233 3.02 0.80 -0.12
C LEU A 233 3.78 1.24 1.13
N LYS A 234 3.22 2.19 1.87
CA LYS A 234 3.76 2.66 3.14
C LYS A 234 2.83 2.24 4.27
N ASN A 235 3.33 1.38 5.13
CA ASN A 235 2.61 0.91 6.29
C ASN A 235 2.50 1.99 7.38
N GLY A 236 1.43 1.96 8.15
CA GLY A 236 1.21 2.83 9.29
C GLY A 236 0.22 2.25 10.29
N TYR A 237 0.03 2.96 11.39
CA TYR A 237 -0.98 2.65 12.39
C TYR A 237 -1.71 3.92 12.81
N ASN A 238 -3.03 3.81 12.96
CA ASN A 238 -3.89 4.88 13.43
C ASN A 238 -4.85 4.30 14.47
N THR A 239 -5.06 5.01 15.58
CA THR A 239 -5.91 4.53 16.69
C THR A 239 -7.35 4.25 16.26
N ASP A 240 -7.88 5.04 15.33
CA ASP A 240 -9.27 4.96 14.90
C ASP A 240 -9.44 3.98 13.72
N ARG A 241 -8.39 3.79 12.91
CA ARG A 241 -8.43 2.99 11.67
C ARG A 241 -7.60 1.70 11.72
N GLY A 242 -6.98 1.40 12.85
CA GLY A 242 -6.12 0.23 13.06
C GLY A 242 -4.85 0.28 12.22
N VAL A 243 -4.43 -0.90 11.73
CA VAL A 243 -3.30 -1.01 10.79
C VAL A 243 -3.73 -0.47 9.44
N ILE A 244 -2.90 0.39 8.86
CA ILE A 244 -3.17 1.06 7.60
C ILE A 244 -2.02 0.88 6.62
N ALA A 245 -2.30 1.00 5.32
CA ALA A 245 -1.28 1.16 4.30
C ALA A 245 -1.66 2.29 3.33
N GLN A 246 -0.71 3.13 2.98
CA GLN A 246 -0.87 4.14 1.93
C GLN A 246 -0.31 3.61 0.62
N LEU A 247 -1.18 3.52 -0.38
CA LEU A 247 -0.86 3.12 -1.75
C LEU A 247 -0.54 4.36 -2.58
N GLU A 248 0.67 4.39 -3.14
CA GLU A 248 1.18 5.44 -4.01
C GLU A 248 1.72 4.83 -5.31
N TRP A 249 1.61 5.55 -6.42
CA TRP A 249 2.25 5.19 -7.69
C TRP A 249 2.57 6.44 -8.51
N PRO A 250 3.56 6.39 -9.42
CA PRO A 250 3.85 7.50 -10.32
C PRO A 250 2.64 7.86 -11.19
N ARG A 251 2.23 9.12 -11.16
CA ARG A 251 1.10 9.65 -11.94
C ARG A 251 1.52 10.81 -12.83
N THR A 252 0.87 10.86 -13.98
CA THR A 252 0.97 11.93 -14.97
C THR A 252 -0.44 12.42 -15.32
N PRO A 253 -0.59 13.65 -15.85
CA PRO A 253 -1.89 14.18 -16.27
C PRO A 253 -2.60 13.33 -17.34
N GLN A 254 -1.87 12.43 -18.00
CA GLN A 254 -2.39 11.52 -19.02
C GLN A 254 -2.92 10.20 -18.48
N ASP A 255 -2.75 9.94 -17.19
CA ASP A 255 -3.27 8.74 -16.56
C ASP A 255 -4.77 8.92 -16.24
N SER A 256 -5.45 7.79 -16.04
CA SER A 256 -6.88 7.75 -15.76
C SER A 256 -7.24 8.47 -14.45
N CYS A 257 -8.42 9.07 -14.39
CA CYS A 257 -9.07 9.56 -13.19
C CYS A 257 -9.81 8.46 -12.42
N TYR A 258 -10.06 7.31 -13.04
CA TYR A 258 -10.81 6.21 -12.44
C TYR A 258 -9.99 4.93 -12.39
N TYR A 259 -10.07 4.23 -11.25
CA TYR A 259 -9.36 3.00 -11.00
C TYR A 259 -10.24 1.96 -10.33
N LYS A 260 -9.91 0.69 -10.56
CA LYS A 260 -10.38 -0.46 -9.78
C LYS A 260 -9.23 -0.94 -8.91
N LEU A 261 -9.46 -0.87 -7.61
CA LEU A 261 -8.54 -1.34 -6.58
C LEU A 261 -9.07 -2.65 -6.02
N GLN A 262 -8.22 -3.65 -5.98
CA GLN A 262 -8.49 -4.92 -5.32
C GLN A 262 -7.41 -5.17 -4.26
N LEU A 263 -7.85 -5.42 -3.04
CA LEU A 263 -7.01 -5.79 -1.91
C LEU A 263 -7.41 -7.18 -1.46
N SER A 264 -6.46 -8.11 -1.35
CA SER A 264 -6.73 -9.47 -0.89
C SER A 264 -5.64 -9.97 0.05
N ASN A 265 -6.03 -10.71 1.08
CA ASN A 265 -5.16 -11.59 1.86
C ASN A 265 -5.69 -13.04 1.78
N SER A 266 -5.20 -13.93 2.63
CA SER A 266 -5.62 -15.33 2.69
C SER A 266 -7.08 -15.53 3.10
N SER A 267 -7.68 -14.57 3.81
CA SER A 267 -9.00 -14.68 4.44
C SER A 267 -10.08 -13.82 3.78
N SER A 268 -9.68 -12.76 3.06
CA SER A 268 -10.57 -11.74 2.57
C SER A 268 -10.12 -11.16 1.23
N GLN A 269 -11.09 -10.72 0.43
CA GLN A 269 -10.87 -9.98 -0.80
C GLN A 269 -11.89 -8.84 -0.86
N THR A 270 -11.38 -7.63 -1.08
CA THR A 270 -12.17 -6.41 -1.20
C THR A 270 -11.86 -5.72 -2.53
N ASN A 271 -12.91 -5.38 -3.27
CA ASN A 271 -12.81 -4.60 -4.50
C ASN A 271 -13.44 -3.23 -4.28
N ARG A 272 -12.83 -2.17 -4.80
CA ARG A 272 -13.31 -0.78 -4.72
C ARG A 272 -13.09 -0.06 -6.04
N ASP A 273 -14.14 0.60 -6.51
CA ASP A 273 -14.01 1.63 -7.55
C ASP A 273 -13.49 2.91 -6.89
N VAL A 274 -12.50 3.54 -7.51
CA VAL A 274 -11.84 4.76 -7.00
C VAL A 274 -11.91 5.84 -8.08
N GLU A 275 -12.53 6.97 -7.77
CA GLU A 275 -12.41 8.23 -8.52
C GLU A 275 -11.35 9.07 -7.81
N LEU A 276 -10.32 9.49 -8.54
CA LEU A 276 -9.25 10.30 -7.96
C LEU A 276 -9.80 11.63 -7.44
N ASP A 277 -9.28 12.03 -6.28
CA ASP A 277 -9.46 13.35 -5.70
C ASP A 277 -8.12 14.12 -5.74
N ALA A 278 -8.00 15.17 -4.91
CA ALA A 278 -6.78 15.96 -4.81
C ALA A 278 -5.62 15.21 -4.11
N SER A 279 -5.83 14.01 -3.56
CA SER A 279 -4.81 13.26 -2.83
C SER A 279 -3.78 12.60 -3.75
N PHE A 280 -2.60 12.38 -3.18
CA PHE A 280 -1.47 11.70 -3.84
C PHE A 280 -1.41 10.19 -3.57
N SER A 281 -2.19 9.70 -2.62
CA SER A 281 -2.21 8.30 -2.21
C SER A 281 -3.63 7.83 -1.89
N ILE A 282 -3.80 6.51 -1.79
CA ILE A 282 -5.03 5.87 -1.33
C ILE A 282 -4.74 5.16 -0.01
N LEU A 283 -5.54 5.44 1.01
CA LEU A 283 -5.48 4.77 2.29
C LEU A 283 -6.25 3.45 2.27
N LEU A 284 -5.58 2.40 2.72
CA LEU A 284 -6.12 1.07 2.95
C LEU A 284 -6.24 0.85 4.48
N PRO A 285 -7.44 1.03 5.07
CA PRO A 285 -7.61 0.94 6.51
C PRO A 285 -7.99 -0.47 6.99
N TYR A 286 -7.92 -0.68 8.31
CA TYR A 286 -8.38 -1.90 9.01
C TYR A 286 -7.72 -3.19 8.53
N LEU A 287 -6.42 -3.13 8.27
CA LEU A 287 -5.64 -4.32 7.93
C LEU A 287 -5.41 -5.18 9.18
N GLU A 288 -5.28 -6.48 8.98
CA GLU A 288 -4.85 -7.43 10.01
C GLU A 288 -3.34 -7.24 10.28
N PHE A 289 -2.89 -7.48 11.51
CA PHE A 289 -1.47 -7.43 11.83
C PHE A 289 -0.70 -8.59 11.19
N ASP A 290 0.56 -8.35 10.86
CA ASP A 290 1.53 -9.33 10.36
C ASP A 290 1.01 -10.23 9.22
N SER A 291 0.20 -9.67 8.33
CA SER A 291 -0.52 -10.40 7.29
C SER A 291 -0.02 -10.02 5.91
N ASP A 292 0.13 -11.02 5.04
CA ASP A 292 0.52 -10.83 3.65
C ASP A 292 -0.68 -10.40 2.80
N TYR A 293 -0.57 -9.24 2.19
CA TYR A 293 -1.58 -8.66 1.32
C TYR A 293 -1.07 -8.56 -0.12
N THR A 294 -1.99 -8.74 -1.05
CA THR A 294 -1.81 -8.46 -2.48
C THR A 294 -2.73 -7.32 -2.86
N VAL A 295 -2.15 -6.29 -3.47
CA VAL A 295 -2.86 -5.13 -3.99
C VAL A 295 -2.76 -5.12 -5.51
N SER A 296 -3.91 -5.00 -6.15
CA SER A 296 -4.05 -4.97 -7.59
C SER A 296 -4.76 -3.68 -7.99
N LEU A 297 -4.19 -2.95 -8.96
CA LEU A 297 -4.72 -1.69 -9.45
C LEU A 297 -4.87 -1.75 -10.98
N ALA A 298 -6.05 -1.39 -11.48
CA ALA A 298 -6.31 -1.24 -12.90
C ALA A 298 -6.98 0.11 -13.18
N ALA A 299 -6.64 0.75 -14.28
CA ALA A 299 -7.29 1.97 -14.72
C ALA A 299 -8.59 1.63 -15.47
N VAL A 300 -9.60 2.49 -15.33
CA VAL A 300 -10.94 2.30 -15.87
C VAL A 300 -11.34 3.52 -16.70
N SER A 301 -12.07 3.32 -17.79
CA SER A 301 -12.63 4.43 -18.58
C SER A 301 -13.74 5.17 -17.82
N ALA A 302 -14.06 6.39 -18.24
CA ALA A 302 -15.11 7.18 -17.60
C ALA A 302 -16.50 6.51 -17.65
N ASP A 303 -16.81 5.81 -18.75
CA ASP A 303 -18.02 5.01 -18.93
C ASP A 303 -17.99 3.64 -18.21
N LYS A 304 -16.86 3.31 -17.58
CA LYS A 304 -16.56 2.04 -16.91
C LYS A 304 -16.61 0.79 -17.80
N LEU A 305 -16.66 0.94 -19.12
CA LEU A 305 -16.74 -0.18 -20.07
C LEU A 305 -15.38 -0.80 -20.38
N GLN A 306 -14.32 0.01 -20.36
CA GLN A 306 -12.94 -0.43 -20.61
C GLN A 306 -12.15 -0.47 -19.31
N THR A 307 -11.32 -1.51 -19.17
CA THR A 307 -10.39 -1.66 -18.05
C THR A 307 -9.02 -2.00 -18.60
N SER A 308 -7.99 -1.33 -18.11
CA SER A 308 -6.61 -1.54 -18.53
C SER A 308 -6.06 -2.87 -18.00
N LYS A 309 -4.83 -3.20 -18.40
CA LYS A 309 -4.05 -4.23 -17.71
C LYS A 309 -3.88 -3.87 -16.22
N THR A 310 -4.01 -4.86 -15.35
CA THR A 310 -3.83 -4.73 -13.90
C THR A 310 -2.34 -4.82 -13.55
N ILE A 311 -1.91 -3.95 -12.63
CA ILE A 311 -0.60 -4.06 -11.97
C ILE A 311 -0.80 -4.54 -10.53
N THR A 312 0.11 -5.36 -10.04
CA THR A 312 -0.01 -6.00 -8.73
C THR A 312 1.24 -5.78 -7.89
N SER A 313 1.08 -5.66 -6.58
CA SER A 313 2.17 -5.58 -5.62
C SER A 313 1.81 -6.34 -4.35
N HIS A 314 2.82 -6.85 -3.67
CA HIS A 314 2.68 -7.60 -2.44
C HIS A 314 3.34 -6.82 -1.31
N PHE A 315 2.69 -6.79 -0.16
CA PHE A 315 3.25 -6.19 1.04
C PHE A 315 2.77 -6.95 2.28
N LYS A 316 3.60 -6.93 3.32
CA LYS A 316 3.22 -7.43 4.64
C LYS A 316 2.80 -6.25 5.50
N SER A 317 1.66 -6.34 6.18
CA SER A 317 1.20 -5.31 7.11
C SER A 317 2.07 -5.25 8.38
N LEU A 318 1.91 -4.20 9.18
CA LEU A 318 2.72 -4.04 10.41
C LEU A 318 2.50 -5.19 11.39
N PRO A 319 3.55 -5.66 12.08
CA PRO A 319 3.39 -6.61 13.15
C PRO A 319 2.90 -5.90 14.42
N CYS A 320 2.09 -6.60 15.22
CA CYS A 320 1.47 -6.02 16.41
C CYS A 320 2.50 -5.54 17.45
N LYS A 321 3.62 -6.25 17.58
CA LYS A 321 4.72 -5.90 18.51
C LYS A 321 5.36 -4.54 18.22
N ASP A 322 5.36 -4.08 16.97
CA ASP A 322 5.99 -2.80 16.61
C ASP A 322 5.11 -1.61 17.03
N ILE A 323 3.82 -1.85 17.27
CA ILE A 323 2.85 -0.86 17.73
C ILE A 323 2.66 -0.91 19.24
N HIS A 324 2.41 -2.11 19.79
CA HIS A 324 2.01 -2.27 21.18
C HIS A 324 3.15 -2.76 22.10
N GLY A 325 4.32 -3.06 21.53
CA GLY A 325 5.46 -3.61 22.26
C GLY A 325 5.43 -5.14 22.38
N ARG A 326 6.61 -5.73 22.61
CA ARG A 326 6.76 -7.19 22.80
C ARG A 326 6.08 -7.65 24.09
N GLY A 327 5.30 -8.72 24.00
CA GLY A 327 4.55 -9.27 25.15
C GLY A 327 3.32 -8.48 25.56
N SER A 328 2.88 -7.51 24.76
CA SER A 328 1.62 -6.82 25.01
C SER A 328 0.44 -7.79 24.92
N LEU A 329 -0.47 -7.71 25.89
CA LEU A 329 -1.71 -8.50 25.90
C LEU A 329 -2.67 -8.12 24.76
N GLN A 330 -2.44 -6.98 24.10
CA GLN A 330 -3.20 -6.58 22.91
C GLN A 330 -2.79 -7.38 21.67
N CYS A 331 -1.60 -7.98 21.68
CA CYS A 331 -1.09 -8.83 20.60
C CYS A 331 -1.33 -10.30 20.92
N ALA A 332 -1.34 -11.16 19.88
CA ALA A 332 -1.20 -12.59 20.08
C ALA A 332 0.19 -12.91 20.68
N PRO A 333 0.31 -13.92 21.56
CA PRO A 333 1.60 -14.33 22.08
C PRO A 333 2.54 -14.73 20.94
N GLU A 334 3.79 -14.27 21.01
CA GLU A 334 4.82 -14.66 20.04
C GLU A 334 5.52 -15.94 20.52
N PRO A 335 5.89 -16.85 19.61
CA PRO A 335 6.64 -18.06 19.94
C PRO A 335 8.08 -17.73 20.33
N VAL A 336 8.73 -18.60 21.10
CA VAL A 336 10.14 -18.42 21.50
C VAL A 336 11.08 -18.52 20.29
N SER A 337 12.16 -17.73 20.26
CA SER A 337 13.18 -17.81 19.20
C SER A 337 14.41 -18.61 19.64
N ASP A 338 15.27 -18.96 18.68
CA ASP A 338 16.57 -19.59 18.93
C ASP A 338 16.51 -20.88 19.77
N LEU A 339 15.48 -21.70 19.53
CA LEU A 339 15.32 -22.98 20.19
C LEU A 339 16.47 -23.92 19.80
N ALA A 340 17.36 -24.18 20.75
CA ALA A 340 18.52 -25.05 20.59
C ALA A 340 18.47 -26.22 21.57
N ILE A 341 18.92 -27.39 21.11
CA ILE A 341 18.93 -28.62 21.91
C ILE A 341 20.34 -29.20 21.83
N THR A 342 21.00 -29.31 22.99
CA THR A 342 22.34 -29.92 23.09
C THR A 342 22.25 -31.21 23.90
N VAL A 343 22.54 -32.34 23.28
CA VAL A 343 22.50 -33.65 23.95
C VAL A 343 23.87 -34.01 24.48
N ARG A 344 23.95 -34.28 25.79
CA ARG A 344 25.16 -34.74 26.46
C ARG A 344 25.33 -36.26 26.27
N PRO A 345 26.55 -36.81 26.43
CA PRO A 345 26.82 -38.25 26.26
C PRO A 345 26.04 -39.18 27.21
N ASN A 346 25.51 -38.63 28.30
CA ASN A 346 24.67 -39.35 29.27
C ASN A 346 23.18 -39.41 28.87
N GLY A 347 22.81 -38.94 27.67
CA GLY A 347 21.43 -38.87 27.19
C GLY A 347 20.61 -37.71 27.75
N THR A 348 21.22 -36.81 28.53
CA THR A 348 20.55 -35.58 29.01
C THR A 348 20.64 -34.49 27.95
N GLY A 349 19.49 -33.97 27.52
CA GLY A 349 19.38 -32.81 26.65
C GLY A 349 19.23 -31.53 27.43
N LEU A 350 20.07 -30.53 27.13
CA LEU A 350 19.85 -29.15 27.52
C LEU A 350 19.10 -28.43 26.40
N ILE A 351 17.89 -27.98 26.70
CA ILE A 351 17.04 -27.21 25.80
C ILE A 351 17.14 -25.74 26.20
N THR A 352 17.51 -24.86 25.29
CA THR A 352 17.64 -23.41 25.52
C THR A 352 16.85 -22.64 24.47
N TRP A 353 16.29 -21.49 24.86
CA TRP A 353 15.57 -20.60 23.94
C TRP A 353 15.75 -19.12 24.34
N THR A 354 15.37 -18.24 23.41
CA THR A 354 15.25 -16.81 23.66
C THR A 354 13.77 -16.49 23.99
N PRO A 355 13.47 -15.87 25.14
CA PRO A 355 12.13 -15.43 25.50
C PRO A 355 11.48 -14.52 24.45
N SER A 356 10.19 -14.70 24.19
CA SER A 356 9.42 -13.85 23.25
C SER A 356 9.07 -12.47 23.84
N ALA A 357 9.09 -12.35 25.17
CA ALA A 357 8.80 -11.13 25.91
C ALA A 357 9.60 -11.08 27.23
N ASP A 358 9.49 -9.97 27.96
CA ASP A 358 9.97 -9.90 29.34
C ASP A 358 9.29 -10.98 30.19
N SER A 359 10.05 -11.55 31.12
CA SER A 359 9.57 -12.45 32.17
C SER A 359 8.32 -11.98 32.91
N GLN A 360 8.10 -10.66 33.04
CA GLN A 360 6.90 -10.09 33.65
C GLN A 360 5.63 -10.27 32.81
N ASN A 361 5.77 -10.50 31.50
CA ASN A 361 4.66 -10.66 30.54
C ASN A 361 4.44 -12.12 30.15
N ILE A 362 5.16 -13.06 30.76
CA ILE A 362 5.08 -14.50 30.50
C ILE A 362 4.65 -15.19 31.79
N LEU A 363 3.63 -16.03 31.72
CA LEU A 363 3.12 -16.77 32.88
C LEU A 363 4.05 -17.93 33.24
N PHE A 364 4.32 -18.81 32.28
CA PHE A 364 5.32 -19.89 32.36
C PHE A 364 5.58 -20.46 30.95
N TYR A 365 6.61 -21.30 30.83
CA TYR A 365 6.87 -22.11 29.65
C TYR A 365 6.52 -23.57 29.91
N GLN A 366 6.10 -24.27 28.86
CA GLN A 366 5.86 -25.70 28.88
C GLN A 366 6.70 -26.37 27.78
N VAL A 367 7.60 -27.24 28.19
CA VAL A 367 8.45 -28.03 27.29
C VAL A 367 7.81 -29.40 27.12
N VAL A 368 7.36 -29.70 25.92
CA VAL A 368 6.74 -30.98 25.55
C VAL A 368 7.68 -31.75 24.63
N TYR A 369 8.03 -32.99 24.98
CA TYR A 369 8.92 -33.81 24.15
C TYR A 369 8.47 -35.26 24.07
N HIS A 370 8.74 -35.90 22.94
CA HIS A 370 8.49 -37.33 22.70
C HIS A 370 9.27 -37.84 21.49
N ALA A 371 9.49 -39.16 21.45
CA ALA A 371 10.07 -39.83 20.30
C ALA A 371 9.03 -40.00 19.17
N LEU A 372 9.47 -39.85 17.92
CA LEU A 372 8.65 -40.08 16.72
C LEU A 372 8.63 -41.57 16.32
N GLU A 373 9.66 -42.32 16.68
CA GLU A 373 9.86 -43.72 16.30
C GLU A 373 9.50 -44.69 17.43
N HIS A 374 8.94 -45.87 17.07
CA HIS A 374 8.56 -46.94 18.00
C HIS A 374 9.72 -47.92 18.30
N GLY A 375 10.95 -47.41 18.37
CA GLY A 375 12.15 -48.21 18.65
C GLY A 375 12.23 -48.72 20.09
N ILE A 376 13.05 -49.75 20.33
CA ILE A 376 13.30 -50.30 21.67
C ILE A 376 13.94 -49.22 22.55
N GLY A 377 13.23 -48.80 23.61
CA GLY A 377 13.68 -47.75 24.54
C GLY A 377 13.34 -46.31 24.14
N CYS A 378 12.76 -46.08 22.95
CA CYS A 378 12.26 -44.77 22.55
C CYS A 378 10.92 -44.46 23.23
N ARG A 379 10.82 -43.31 23.91
CA ARG A 379 9.59 -42.96 24.64
C ARG A 379 8.66 -42.12 23.76
N VAL A 380 7.67 -42.79 23.17
CA VAL A 380 6.67 -42.16 22.27
C VAL A 380 5.62 -41.33 23.02
N ARG A 381 5.43 -41.59 24.33
CA ARG A 381 4.49 -40.82 25.15
C ARG A 381 5.01 -39.40 25.37
N LYS A 382 4.14 -38.40 25.16
CA LYS A 382 4.42 -36.99 25.45
C LYS A 382 4.76 -36.78 26.91
N GLU A 383 5.96 -36.28 27.15
CA GLU A 383 6.42 -35.80 28.44
C GLU A 383 6.33 -34.28 28.48
N THR A 384 6.17 -33.72 29.67
CA THR A 384 5.91 -32.30 29.84
C THR A 384 6.63 -31.77 31.08
N VAL A 385 7.37 -30.68 30.90
CA VAL A 385 8.09 -29.98 31.95
C VAL A 385 7.64 -28.52 31.97
N ASN A 386 7.12 -28.06 33.11
CA ASN A 386 6.76 -26.67 33.29
C ASN A 386 7.96 -25.89 33.84
N VAL A 387 8.28 -24.77 33.21
CA VAL A 387 9.46 -23.94 33.50
C VAL A 387 8.99 -22.52 33.83
N LYS A 388 9.54 -21.93 34.89
CA LYS A 388 9.20 -20.56 35.31
C LYS A 388 9.65 -19.54 34.27
N ALA A 389 8.91 -18.43 34.14
CA ALA A 389 9.17 -17.38 33.14
C ALA A 389 10.57 -16.73 33.21
N ILE A 390 11.19 -16.72 34.39
CA ILE A 390 12.55 -16.18 34.60
C ILE A 390 13.67 -17.09 34.07
N VAL A 391 13.34 -18.33 33.69
CA VAL A 391 14.30 -19.33 33.21
C VAL A 391 14.04 -19.61 31.74
N ASN A 392 15.09 -19.62 30.94
CA ASN A 392 15.04 -19.81 29.48
C ASN A 392 15.71 -21.13 29.03
N PHE A 393 15.80 -22.10 29.93
CA PHE A 393 16.34 -23.42 29.65
C PHE A 393 15.60 -24.52 30.44
N ALA A 394 15.71 -25.75 29.94
CA ALA A 394 15.24 -26.96 30.61
C ALA A 394 16.22 -28.11 30.36
N GLU A 395 16.48 -28.90 31.40
CA GLU A 395 17.20 -30.17 31.26
C GLU A 395 16.20 -31.31 31.23
N VAL A 396 16.28 -32.16 30.21
CA VAL A 396 15.41 -33.33 30.02
C VAL A 396 16.25 -34.55 29.69
N THR A 397 15.76 -35.75 30.01
CA THR A 397 16.43 -37.00 29.63
C THR A 397 15.75 -37.60 28.42
N PHE A 398 16.52 -37.90 27.37
CA PHE A 398 16.03 -38.59 26.17
C PHE A 398 16.36 -40.08 26.25
N PRO A 399 15.42 -40.95 26.65
CA PRO A 399 15.67 -42.38 26.73
C PRO A 399 15.79 -43.03 25.34
N GLY A 400 16.51 -44.14 25.28
CA GLY A 400 16.72 -44.91 24.05
C GLY A 400 17.93 -44.44 23.24
N GLN A 401 18.35 -45.28 22.30
CA GLN A 401 19.47 -45.01 21.40
C GLN A 401 18.92 -44.86 19.97
N GLN A 402 19.48 -43.94 19.20
CA GLN A 402 19.09 -43.67 17.80
C GLN A 402 17.66 -43.17 17.59
N CYS A 403 16.96 -42.76 18.64
CA CYS A 403 15.61 -42.22 18.54
C CYS A 403 15.63 -40.77 18.02
N GLU A 404 14.69 -40.45 17.12
CA GLU A 404 14.36 -39.06 16.76
C GLU A 404 13.31 -38.51 17.75
N TYR A 405 13.64 -37.40 18.39
CA TYR A 405 12.79 -36.68 19.32
C TYR A 405 12.32 -35.36 18.71
N VAL A 406 11.05 -35.02 18.96
CA VAL A 406 10.54 -33.66 18.77
C VAL A 406 10.41 -32.98 20.13
N VAL A 407 10.89 -31.75 20.21
CA VAL A 407 10.79 -30.88 21.37
C VAL A 407 10.00 -29.65 20.96
N ARG A 408 8.88 -29.42 21.64
CA ARG A 408 8.03 -28.24 21.50
C ARG A 408 8.14 -27.40 22.76
N VAL A 409 8.52 -26.14 22.62
CA VAL A 409 8.45 -25.16 23.72
C VAL A 409 7.25 -24.28 23.49
N ILE A 410 6.34 -24.25 24.48
CA ILE A 410 5.11 -23.46 24.47
C ILE A 410 5.28 -22.34 25.51
N ASN A 411 5.06 -21.09 25.13
CA ASN A 411 4.99 -19.96 26.06
C ASN A 411 3.55 -19.53 26.27
N TYR A 412 3.19 -19.23 27.52
CA TYR A 412 1.89 -18.70 27.89
C TYR A 412 2.02 -17.23 28.32
N ASP A 413 1.15 -16.37 27.79
CA ASP A 413 1.03 -15.00 28.27
C ASP A 413 0.27 -14.93 29.61
N LEU A 414 0.18 -13.73 30.20
CA LEU A 414 -0.47 -13.53 31.51
C LEU A 414 -1.97 -13.86 31.53
N ILE A 415 -2.62 -13.97 30.36
CA ILE A 415 -4.04 -14.32 30.24
C ILE A 415 -4.25 -15.77 29.76
N GLY A 416 -3.16 -16.54 29.62
CA GLY A 416 -3.18 -17.98 29.33
C GLY A 416 -3.28 -18.36 27.85
N ARG A 417 -3.07 -17.43 26.92
CA ARG A 417 -2.94 -17.76 25.48
C ARG A 417 -1.55 -18.30 25.19
N ASP A 418 -1.44 -19.21 24.23
CA ASP A 418 -0.21 -19.92 23.92
C ASP A 418 0.37 -19.63 22.52
N ALA A 419 1.70 -19.73 22.44
CA ALA A 419 2.44 -19.82 21.18
C ALA A 419 3.53 -20.88 21.34
N SER A 420 3.95 -21.52 20.23
CA SER A 420 4.89 -22.63 20.31
C SER A 420 5.92 -22.68 19.20
N THR A 421 7.14 -23.10 19.55
CA THR A 421 8.24 -23.40 18.62
C THR A 421 8.61 -24.87 18.73
N GLU A 422 8.92 -25.51 17.61
CA GLU A 422 9.33 -26.92 17.56
C GLU A 422 10.73 -27.07 16.96
N ALA A 423 11.49 -28.00 17.53
CA ALA A 423 12.75 -28.47 16.97
C ALA A 423 12.83 -30.00 17.05
N ARG A 424 13.56 -30.60 16.12
CA ARG A 424 13.78 -32.06 16.08
C ARG A 424 15.25 -32.37 16.31
N ILE A 425 15.51 -33.46 17.00
CA ILE A 425 16.86 -33.94 17.28
C ILE A 425 16.93 -35.45 17.20
N ARG A 426 18.04 -35.95 16.68
CA ARG A 426 18.36 -37.38 16.71
C ARG A 426 19.40 -37.65 17.78
N VAL A 427 19.10 -38.57 18.69
CA VAL A 427 20.03 -38.96 19.75
C VAL A 427 21.01 -39.98 19.19
N GLU A 428 22.25 -39.56 18.95
CA GLU A 428 23.31 -40.45 18.48
C GLU A 428 23.78 -41.40 19.60
N PRO A 429 24.15 -42.65 19.27
CA PRO A 429 24.68 -43.58 20.26
C PRO A 429 26.02 -43.06 20.77
N SER A 430 26.14 -42.92 22.10
CA SER A 430 27.44 -42.73 22.73
C SER A 430 28.32 -43.95 22.39
N PRO A 431 29.47 -43.80 21.72
CA PRO A 431 30.34 -44.95 21.50
C PRO A 431 30.75 -45.50 22.88
N PRO A 432 30.69 -46.82 23.11
CA PRO A 432 31.14 -47.38 24.36
C PRO A 432 32.60 -46.99 24.57
N LEU A 433 32.91 -46.54 25.80
CA LEU A 433 34.23 -46.09 26.27
C LEU A 433 35.39 -47.09 26.00
N HIS A 434 35.09 -48.31 25.54
CA HIS A 434 36.06 -49.36 25.22
C HIS A 434 36.67 -49.31 23.80
N VAL A 435 36.14 -48.55 22.84
CA VAL A 435 36.65 -48.61 21.45
C VAL A 435 37.82 -47.63 21.19
N LYS A 436 38.08 -46.66 22.07
CA LYS A 436 39.24 -45.76 21.94
C LYS A 436 40.60 -46.43 22.23
N PHE A 437 40.63 -47.61 22.84
CA PHE A 437 41.89 -48.31 23.14
C PHE A 437 42.40 -49.18 21.97
N ILE A 438 41.54 -49.61 21.05
CA ILE A 438 41.91 -50.56 19.99
C ILE A 438 42.35 -49.85 18.70
N VAL A 439 41.98 -48.57 18.51
CA VAL A 439 42.35 -47.78 17.32
C VAL A 439 43.32 -46.65 17.67
N ARG A 440 44.32 -46.93 18.52
CA ARG A 440 45.54 -46.09 18.50
C ARG A 440 46.39 -46.57 17.31
N PRO A 441 46.73 -45.69 16.35
CA PRO A 441 47.51 -46.08 15.17
C PRO A 441 48.85 -46.72 15.56
N GLU A 442 49.40 -46.37 16.73
CA GLU A 442 50.62 -46.97 17.31
C GLU A 442 50.48 -48.47 17.63
N VAL A 443 49.32 -48.93 18.08
CA VAL A 443 49.10 -50.35 18.43
C VAL A 443 48.89 -51.20 17.17
N VAL A 444 48.20 -50.63 16.17
CA VAL A 444 47.97 -51.28 14.87
C VAL A 444 49.28 -51.39 14.07
N THR A 445 50.15 -50.38 14.12
CA THR A 445 51.47 -50.45 13.47
C THR A 445 52.40 -51.46 14.13
N ILE A 446 52.41 -51.55 15.48
CA ILE A 446 53.21 -52.56 16.18
C ILE A 446 52.73 -53.98 15.83
N ALA A 447 51.41 -54.21 15.83
CA ALA A 447 50.84 -55.51 15.45
C ALA A 447 51.14 -55.87 13.99
N ALA A 448 51.02 -54.93 13.06
CA ALA A 448 51.37 -55.15 11.65
C ALA A 448 52.88 -55.44 11.49
N CYS A 449 53.76 -54.72 12.18
CA CYS A 449 55.19 -55.00 12.15
C CYS A 449 55.52 -56.41 12.66
N LEU A 450 54.92 -56.86 13.76
CA LEU A 450 55.15 -58.21 14.31
C LEU A 450 54.69 -59.33 13.37
N VAL A 451 53.62 -59.10 12.59
CA VAL A 451 53.10 -60.11 11.65
C VAL A 451 53.86 -60.10 10.33
N PHE A 452 54.22 -58.94 9.78
CA PHE A 452 54.80 -58.85 8.45
C PHE A 452 56.34 -58.98 8.41
N LEU A 453 57.07 -58.66 9.48
CA LEU A 453 58.54 -58.87 9.55
C LEU A 453 58.98 -60.32 9.34
N PRO A 454 58.37 -61.35 9.98
CA PRO A 454 58.81 -62.73 9.77
C PRO A 454 58.51 -63.23 8.36
N PHE A 455 57.41 -62.79 7.74
CA PHE A 455 57.07 -63.14 6.35
C PHE A 455 58.01 -62.47 5.34
N ALA A 456 58.38 -61.21 5.56
CA ALA A 456 59.35 -60.51 4.71
C ALA A 456 60.75 -61.14 4.79
N LEU A 457 61.17 -61.57 5.99
CA LEU A 457 62.44 -62.28 6.19
C LEU A 457 62.44 -63.67 5.54
N LEU A 458 61.32 -64.40 5.59
CA LEU A 458 61.16 -65.69 4.90
C LEU A 458 61.23 -65.55 3.37
N LEU A 459 60.60 -64.51 2.80
CA LEU A 459 60.62 -64.26 1.35
C LEU A 459 62.02 -63.84 0.85
N LEU A 460 62.80 -63.13 1.66
CA LEU A 460 64.20 -62.78 1.35
C LEU A 460 65.13 -64.00 1.39
N PHE A 461 64.91 -64.95 2.31
CA PHE A 461 65.70 -66.19 2.36
C PHE A 461 65.36 -67.19 1.24
N CYS A 462 64.13 -67.20 0.72
CA CYS A 462 63.74 -68.08 -0.38
C CYS A 462 64.23 -67.61 -1.77
N ARG A 463 64.61 -66.33 -1.93
CA ARG A 463 65.07 -65.77 -3.22
C ARG A 463 66.53 -66.07 -3.58
N HIS A 464 67.30 -66.73 -2.70
CA HIS A 464 68.74 -66.96 -2.90
C HIS A 464 69.16 -68.41 -3.21
N ARG A 465 68.24 -69.34 -3.51
CA ARG A 465 68.59 -70.68 -4.00
C ARG A 465 67.98 -71.00 -5.38
N ARG A 466 68.83 -70.78 -6.40
CA ARG A 466 68.92 -71.42 -7.73
C ARG A 466 67.66 -71.57 -8.60
N CYS A 467 67.66 -70.86 -9.73
CA CYS A 467 67.00 -71.22 -10.99
C CYS A 467 67.51 -72.59 -11.52
N PRO A 468 66.76 -73.27 -12.42
CA PRO A 468 67.16 -73.18 -13.83
C PRO A 468 66.03 -73.22 -14.89
N HIS A 469 66.35 -72.56 -16.01
CA HIS A 469 66.03 -72.86 -17.41
C HIS A 469 64.59 -72.95 -17.97
N ARG A 470 64.14 -71.82 -18.55
CA ARG A 470 63.77 -71.56 -19.97
C ARG A 470 63.18 -72.72 -20.81
N VAL A 471 61.91 -72.58 -21.22
CA VAL A 471 61.41 -72.94 -22.57
C VAL A 471 60.48 -71.82 -23.07
N MET A 472 60.75 -71.37 -24.30
CA MET A 472 60.05 -70.36 -25.06
C MET A 472 58.95 -71.03 -25.88
N GLU A 473 57.72 -70.52 -25.88
CA GLU A 473 56.79 -70.73 -26.99
C GLU A 473 55.90 -69.51 -27.23
N LYS A 474 55.71 -69.20 -28.51
CA LYS A 474 55.18 -67.95 -29.08
C LYS A 474 53.68 -68.06 -29.36
N HIS A 475 52.95 -66.99 -29.01
CA HIS A 475 51.81 -66.38 -29.72
C HIS A 475 50.54 -67.21 -30.01
N PRO A 476 49.37 -66.60 -30.33
CA PRO A 476 49.12 -65.19 -30.68
C PRO A 476 47.93 -64.51 -29.97
N LYS A 477 47.87 -63.19 -30.19
CA LYS A 477 46.69 -62.31 -30.05
C LYS A 477 45.55 -62.80 -30.94
N LEU A 478 44.32 -62.70 -30.47
CA LEU A 478 43.21 -62.23 -31.31
C LEU A 478 42.18 -61.49 -30.43
N THR A 479 41.96 -60.25 -30.82
CA THR A 479 40.75 -59.44 -30.68
C THR A 479 39.48 -60.25 -30.93
N GLU A 480 38.37 -59.91 -30.28
CA GLU A 480 37.15 -59.44 -30.96
C GLU A 480 35.91 -59.33 -30.06
N TYR A 481 35.32 -58.13 -30.14
CA TYR A 481 33.91 -57.81 -30.37
C TYR A 481 32.89 -57.59 -29.22
N VAL A 482 32.34 -56.38 -29.35
CA VAL A 482 31.07 -55.76 -28.94
C VAL A 482 30.97 -55.25 -27.50
#